data_AF-A0A1Q8EK29-F1
#
_entry.id   AF-A0A1Q8EK29-F1
#
_cell.length_a   1.000
_cell.length_b   1.000
_cell.length_c   1.000
_cell.angle_alpha   90.00
_cell.angle_beta   90.00
_cell.angle_gamma   90.00
#
_symmetry.space_group_name_H-M   'P 1'
#
loop_
_entity.id
_entity.type
_entity.pdbx_description
1 polymer ?
#
loop_
_entity_poly.entity_id
_entity_poly.type
_entity_poly.pdbx_seq_one_letter_code
_entity_poly.pdbx_strand_id
1 'polypeptide(L)'
;MDTPNPFQTPAAELQTPAAASASLHLYSINAVGLATFLGTSLAGSYMIASNLKALGRESEVKKAWYIGVGVFVLMMVLGAVLPESVPTVVFVLPPIFAMNTYARQLFGSVVIEHKLSKGPFFSLWRVAGISLLFMLAIVVALVPLVMVFYPD
;
A
#
# COMPACT_ATOMS: atom_id res chain seq x y z
N MET A 1 26.27 -33.15 -48.08
CA MET A 1 25.11 -33.77 -47.42
C MET A 1 25.24 -33.45 -45.95
N ASP A 2 24.47 -32.49 -45.46
CA ASP A 2 24.53 -32.07 -44.05
C ASP A 2 23.76 -33.10 -43.22
N THR A 3 24.49 -33.92 -42.47
CA THR A 3 23.89 -34.88 -41.53
C THR A 3 23.14 -34.12 -40.44
N PRO A 4 21.82 -34.35 -40.26
CA PRO A 4 21.05 -33.73 -39.19
C PRO A 4 21.67 -34.08 -37.84
N ASN A 5 21.93 -33.05 -37.00
CA ASN A 5 22.55 -33.24 -35.69
C ASN A 5 21.63 -34.11 -34.80
N PRO A 6 22.04 -35.34 -34.43
CA PRO A 6 21.20 -36.25 -33.67
C PRO A 6 20.98 -35.81 -32.21
N PHE A 7 21.69 -34.76 -31.76
CA PHE A 7 21.56 -34.16 -30.44
C PHE A 7 20.83 -32.80 -30.45
N GLN A 8 20.13 -32.45 -31.53
CA GLN A 8 19.23 -31.31 -31.50
C GLN A 8 18.07 -31.61 -30.54
N THR A 9 18.03 -30.88 -29.43
CA THR A 9 16.87 -30.88 -28.53
C THR A 9 15.66 -30.43 -29.33
N PRO A 10 14.50 -31.11 -29.18
CA PRO A 10 13.24 -30.63 -29.76
C PRO A 10 13.07 -29.16 -29.39
N ALA A 11 12.67 -28.34 -30.36
CA ALA A 11 12.19 -26.98 -30.08
C ALA A 11 10.88 -27.08 -29.31
N ALA A 12 10.95 -27.48 -28.05
CA ALA A 12 9.86 -27.36 -27.12
C ALA A 12 9.72 -25.87 -26.85
N GLU A 13 8.70 -25.26 -27.45
CA GLU A 13 8.24 -23.97 -26.94
C GLU A 13 8.01 -24.16 -25.45
N LEU A 14 8.68 -23.34 -24.64
CA LEU A 14 8.35 -23.25 -23.22
C LEU A 14 6.88 -22.89 -23.18
N GLN A 15 6.03 -23.87 -22.83
CA GLN A 15 4.69 -23.59 -22.38
C GLN A 15 4.88 -22.74 -21.13
N THR A 16 4.90 -21.42 -21.32
CA THR A 16 4.67 -20.46 -20.25
C THR A 16 3.42 -20.99 -19.58
N PRO A 17 3.52 -21.47 -18.32
CA PRO A 17 2.36 -22.05 -17.69
C PRO A 17 1.23 -21.05 -17.85
N ALA A 18 0.08 -21.53 -18.31
CA ALA A 18 -1.17 -20.83 -18.18
C ALA A 18 -1.45 -20.65 -16.67
N ALA A 19 -0.67 -19.81 -15.99
CA ALA A 19 -1.16 -18.95 -14.94
C ALA A 19 -2.18 -18.05 -15.64
N ALA A 20 -3.35 -18.63 -15.87
CA ALA A 20 -4.51 -18.00 -16.42
C ALA A 20 -4.71 -16.67 -15.70
N SER A 21 -4.36 -15.57 -16.38
CA SER A 21 -5.25 -14.42 -16.60
C SER A 21 -6.06 -13.92 -15.39
N ALA A 22 -5.54 -14.02 -14.17
CA ALA A 22 -5.97 -13.16 -13.09
C ALA A 22 -5.42 -11.79 -13.44
N SER A 23 -6.28 -10.93 -14.01
CA SER A 23 -5.90 -9.56 -14.30
C SER A 23 -5.31 -8.93 -13.04
N LEU A 24 -4.04 -8.52 -13.13
CA LEU A 24 -3.31 -7.92 -12.02
C LEU A 24 -4.11 -6.70 -11.54
N HIS A 25 -4.67 -6.76 -10.35
CA HIS A 25 -5.38 -5.63 -9.76
C HIS A 25 -4.43 -4.85 -8.86
N LEU A 26 -4.27 -3.57 -9.16
CA LEU A 26 -3.46 -2.66 -8.35
C LEU A 26 -4.36 -1.65 -7.62
N TYR A 27 -3.89 -1.15 -6.50
CA TYR A 27 -4.39 0.09 -5.92
C TYR A 27 -3.75 1.27 -6.63
N SER A 28 -4.54 2.28 -6.97
CA SER A 28 -4.02 3.51 -7.56
C SER A 28 -3.27 4.35 -6.52
N ILE A 29 -2.50 5.35 -6.95
CA ILE A 29 -1.89 6.31 -6.03
C ILE A 29 -2.96 7.05 -5.20
N ASN A 30 -4.09 7.40 -5.82
CA ASN A 30 -5.21 8.04 -5.13
C ASN A 30 -5.82 7.12 -4.06
N ALA A 31 -5.82 5.79 -4.28
CA ALA A 31 -6.26 4.84 -3.27
C ALA A 31 -5.34 4.84 -2.04
N VAL A 32 -4.02 4.96 -2.21
CA VAL A 32 -3.08 5.12 -1.08
C VAL A 32 -3.38 6.39 -0.29
N GLY A 33 -3.63 7.51 -0.99
CA GLY A 33 -4.00 8.77 -0.35
C GLY A 33 -5.31 8.71 0.43
N LEU A 34 -6.36 8.19 -0.20
CA LEU A 34 -7.66 8.00 0.45
C LEU A 34 -7.55 7.07 1.66
N ALA A 35 -6.79 5.99 1.54
CA ALA A 35 -6.57 5.07 2.65
C ALA A 35 -5.84 5.74 3.81
N THR A 36 -4.83 6.57 3.50
CA THR A 36 -4.08 7.31 4.51
C THR A 36 -4.94 8.34 5.23
N PHE A 37 -5.82 9.02 4.50
CA PHE A 37 -6.75 10.00 5.07
C PHE A 37 -7.79 9.34 5.99
N LEU A 38 -8.43 8.24 5.54
CA LEU A 38 -9.51 7.60 6.29
C LEU A 38 -9.02 6.65 7.40
N GLY A 39 -7.93 5.92 7.16
CA GLY A 39 -7.45 4.83 8.02
C GLY A 39 -6.05 5.03 8.56
N THR A 40 -5.50 6.25 8.46
CA THR A 40 -4.11 6.62 8.83
C THR A 40 -3.03 6.01 7.92
N SER A 41 -1.76 6.35 8.15
CA SER A 41 -0.62 5.80 7.40
C SER A 41 -0.53 4.27 7.46
N LEU A 42 -1.15 3.61 8.44
CA LEU A 42 -1.26 2.15 8.48
C LEU A 42 -2.09 1.61 7.31
N ALA A 43 -3.29 2.15 7.07
CA ALA A 43 -4.10 1.75 5.91
C ALA A 43 -3.41 2.11 4.59
N GLY A 44 -2.73 3.26 4.52
CA GLY A 44 -1.88 3.62 3.38
C GLY A 44 -0.79 2.57 3.11
N SER A 45 -0.11 2.12 4.16
CA SER A 45 0.94 1.10 4.06
C SER A 45 0.40 -0.26 3.64
N TYR A 46 -0.81 -0.63 4.05
CA TYR A 46 -1.48 -1.84 3.58
C TYR A 46 -1.71 -1.80 2.06
N MET A 47 -2.14 -0.67 1.50
CA MET A 47 -2.32 -0.51 0.04
C MET A 47 -0.99 -0.62 -0.70
N ILE A 48 0.06 0.01 -0.18
CA ILE A 48 1.43 -0.08 -0.72
C ILE A 48 1.93 -1.53 -0.66
N ALA A 49 1.82 -2.18 0.48
CA ALA A 49 2.23 -3.57 0.69
C ALA A 49 1.48 -4.54 -0.25
N SER A 50 0.17 -4.33 -0.43
CA SER A 50 -0.64 -5.13 -1.35
C SER A 50 -0.17 -4.99 -2.79
N ASN A 51 0.14 -3.77 -3.23
CA ASN A 51 0.73 -3.54 -4.55
C ASN A 51 2.12 -4.18 -4.68
N LEU A 52 2.99 -4.04 -3.68
CA LEU A 52 4.32 -4.65 -3.73
C LEU A 52 4.25 -6.18 -3.87
N LYS A 53 3.34 -6.84 -3.14
CA LYS A 53 3.08 -8.28 -3.31
C LYS A 53 2.57 -8.62 -4.71
N ALA A 54 1.60 -7.85 -5.20
CA ALA A 54 1.04 -8.05 -6.54
C ALA A 54 2.10 -7.87 -7.64
N LEU A 55 3.09 -7.01 -7.41
CA LEU A 55 4.23 -6.77 -8.30
C LEU A 55 5.41 -7.74 -8.09
N GLY A 56 5.26 -8.78 -7.25
CA GLY A 56 6.32 -9.76 -6.97
C GLY A 56 7.48 -9.21 -6.11
N ARG A 57 7.31 -8.04 -5.49
CA ARG A 57 8.33 -7.34 -4.69
C ARG A 57 8.12 -7.55 -3.19
N GLU A 58 7.94 -8.80 -2.79
CA GLU A 58 7.60 -9.16 -1.40
C GLU A 58 8.66 -8.75 -0.38
N SER A 59 9.94 -8.73 -0.79
CA SER A 59 11.06 -8.29 0.06
C SER A 59 10.92 -6.85 0.57
N GLU A 60 10.18 -6.00 -0.15
CA GLU A 60 9.97 -4.60 0.20
C GLU A 60 8.73 -4.36 1.08
N VAL A 61 7.87 -5.36 1.23
CA VAL A 61 6.62 -5.26 2.01
C VAL A 61 6.90 -4.87 3.45
N LYS A 62 7.93 -5.46 4.06
CA LYS A 62 8.32 -5.18 5.44
C LYS A 62 8.73 -3.71 5.61
N LYS A 63 9.46 -3.15 4.63
CA LYS A 63 9.84 -1.74 4.60
C LYS A 63 8.63 -0.82 4.50
N ALA A 64 7.63 -1.18 3.68
CA ALA A 64 6.39 -0.41 3.58
C ALA A 64 5.63 -0.32 4.92
N TRP A 65 5.55 -1.42 5.65
CA TRP A 65 4.97 -1.42 7.00
C TRP A 65 5.78 -0.60 7.99
N TYR A 66 7.11 -0.71 7.99
CA TYR A 66 7.95 0.11 8.88
C TYR A 66 7.77 1.61 8.64
N ILE A 67 7.66 2.04 7.38
CA ILE A 67 7.39 3.44 7.05
C ILE A 67 5.99 3.85 7.53
N GLY A 68 4.97 3.02 7.27
CA GLY A 68 3.59 3.29 7.71
C GLY A 68 3.46 3.44 9.23
N VAL A 69 4.04 2.50 9.97
CA VAL A 69 4.09 2.51 11.44
C VAL A 69 4.91 3.68 11.95
N GLY A 70 6.08 3.95 11.35
CA GLY A 70 6.93 5.08 11.72
C GLY A 70 6.22 6.43 11.56
N VAL A 71 5.52 6.64 10.45
CA VAL A 71 4.71 7.85 10.23
C VAL A 71 3.56 7.94 11.24
N PHE A 72 2.90 6.82 11.55
CA PHE A 72 1.81 6.80 12.51
C PHE A 72 2.28 7.19 13.91
N VAL A 73 3.35 6.55 14.39
CA VAL A 73 3.96 6.83 15.69
C VAL A 73 4.46 8.28 15.76
N LEU A 74 5.11 8.77 14.69
CA LEU A 74 5.55 10.16 14.61
C LEU A 74 4.38 11.14 14.78
N MET A 75 3.26 10.91 14.08
CA MET A 75 2.07 11.77 14.23
C MET A 75 1.47 11.70 15.62
N MET A 76 1.47 10.53 16.28
CA MET A 76 1.03 10.41 17.68
C MET A 76 1.93 11.17 18.64
N VAL A 77 3.25 11.05 18.51
CA VAL A 77 4.21 11.77 19.35
C VAL A 77 4.07 13.27 19.15
N LEU A 78 3.94 13.73 17.90
CA LEU A 78 3.70 15.15 17.62
C LEU A 78 2.38 15.62 18.24
N GLY A 79 1.31 14.83 18.13
CA GLY A 79 0.02 15.17 18.74
C GLY A 79 0.07 15.28 20.27
N ALA A 80 0.94 14.51 20.93
CA ALA A 80 1.11 14.55 22.38
C ALA A 80 2.03 15.69 22.87
N VAL A 81 2.94 16.18 22.03
CA VAL A 81 3.95 17.18 22.39
C VAL A 81 3.58 18.59 21.92
N LEU A 82 2.86 18.72 20.81
CA LEU A 82 2.51 20.02 20.25
C LEU A 82 1.34 20.66 21.02
N PRO A 83 1.31 22.01 21.12
CA PRO A 83 0.20 22.72 21.74
C PRO A 83 -1.12 22.56 20.97
N GLU A 84 -2.25 22.64 21.66
CA GLU A 84 -3.59 22.59 21.06
C GLU A 84 -3.88 23.73 20.07
N SER A 85 -3.10 24.82 20.11
CA SER A 85 -3.20 25.92 19.15
C SER A 85 -2.74 25.53 17.73
N VAL A 86 -2.08 24.38 17.56
CA VAL A 86 -1.65 23.91 16.25
C VAL A 86 -2.85 23.43 15.45
N PRO A 87 -3.08 23.95 14.23
CA PRO A 87 -4.20 23.53 13.40
C PRO A 87 -4.20 22.04 13.07
N THR A 88 -5.36 21.37 13.17
CA THR A 88 -5.53 19.93 12.91
C THR A 88 -4.99 19.50 11.54
N VAL A 89 -5.06 20.38 10.54
CA VAL A 89 -4.57 20.14 9.17
C VAL A 89 -3.09 19.73 9.14
N VAL A 90 -2.29 20.18 10.12
CA VAL A 90 -0.87 19.83 10.28
C VAL A 90 -0.67 18.35 10.63
N PHE A 91 -1.67 17.69 11.22
CA PHE A 91 -1.61 16.26 11.54
C PHE A 91 -2.21 15.39 10.42
N VAL A 92 -3.01 15.98 9.52
CA VAL A 92 -3.72 15.26 8.46
C VAL A 92 -2.94 15.26 7.14
N LEU A 93 -2.44 16.42 6.69
CA LEU A 93 -1.82 16.53 5.37
C LEU A 93 -0.46 15.83 5.28
N PRO A 94 0.49 16.02 6.22
CA PRO A 94 1.81 15.41 6.10
C PRO A 94 1.83 13.89 5.91
N PRO A 95 1.07 13.07 6.66
CA PRO A 95 1.07 11.62 6.43
C PRO A 95 0.51 11.26 5.05
N ILE A 96 -0.53 11.96 4.56
CA ILE A 96 -1.09 11.73 3.22
C ILE A 96 -0.03 12.02 2.16
N PHE A 97 0.67 13.15 2.26
CA PHE A 97 1.74 13.50 1.33
C PHE A 97 2.90 12.50 1.40
N ALA A 98 3.35 12.13 2.59
CA ALA A 98 4.42 11.16 2.80
C ALA A 98 4.08 9.80 2.16
N MET A 99 2.88 9.27 2.40
CA MET A 99 2.49 7.97 1.85
C MET A 99 2.24 8.00 0.34
N ASN A 100 1.65 9.10 -0.19
CA ASN A 100 1.49 9.26 -1.64
C ASN A 100 2.82 9.37 -2.36
N THR A 101 3.74 10.19 -1.84
CA THR A 101 5.06 10.38 -2.45
C THR A 101 5.85 9.08 -2.41
N TYR A 102 5.81 8.36 -1.29
CA TYR A 102 6.44 7.04 -1.18
C TYR A 102 5.85 6.02 -2.17
N ALA A 103 4.52 5.96 -2.31
CA ALA A 103 3.87 5.10 -3.31
C ALA A 103 4.28 5.45 -4.75
N ARG A 104 4.35 6.75 -5.08
CA ARG A 104 4.80 7.22 -6.40
C ARG A 104 6.24 6.83 -6.69
N GLN A 105 7.13 6.93 -5.70
CA GLN A 105 8.52 6.51 -5.83
C GLN A 105 8.64 5.00 -6.05
N LEU A 106 7.83 4.20 -5.36
CA LEU A 106 7.90 2.74 -5.46
C LEU A 106 7.35 2.22 -6.79
N PHE A 107 6.20 2.72 -7.25
CA PHE A 107 5.48 2.10 -8.36
C PHE A 107 4.70 3.10 -9.23
N GLY A 108 5.07 4.38 -9.22
CA GLY A 108 4.38 5.41 -10.01
C GLY A 108 4.37 5.14 -11.51
N SER A 109 5.53 4.79 -12.09
CA SER A 109 5.65 4.43 -13.51
C SER A 109 4.81 3.19 -13.85
N VAL A 110 4.88 2.16 -13.01
CA VAL A 110 4.11 0.91 -13.16
C VAL A 110 2.61 1.18 -13.15
N VAL A 111 2.12 2.03 -12.24
CA VAL A 111 0.70 2.40 -12.19
C VAL A 111 0.26 3.20 -13.42
N ILE A 112 1.13 4.05 -13.99
CA ILE A 112 0.84 4.77 -15.23
C ILE A 112 0.73 3.78 -16.40
N GLU A 113 1.71 2.89 -16.55
CA GLU A 113 1.70 1.86 -17.60
C GLU A 113 0.48 0.93 -17.47
N HIS A 114 0.17 0.49 -16.25
CA HIS A 114 -1.03 -0.31 -15.96
C HIS A 114 -2.31 0.40 -16.36
N LYS A 115 -2.39 1.72 -16.16
CA LYS A 115 -3.54 2.52 -16.61
C LYS A 115 -3.60 2.64 -18.14
N LEU A 116 -2.45 2.84 -18.79
CA LEU A 116 -2.36 2.94 -20.25
C LEU A 116 -2.72 1.62 -20.96
N SER A 117 -2.36 0.49 -20.37
CA SER A 117 -2.73 -0.85 -20.84
C SER A 117 -4.17 -1.24 -20.48
N LYS A 118 -4.96 -0.33 -19.89
CA LYS A 118 -6.32 -0.56 -19.38
C LYS A 118 -6.40 -1.70 -18.34
N GLY A 119 -5.32 -1.90 -17.61
CA GLY A 119 -5.26 -2.81 -16.47
C GLY A 119 -6.25 -2.39 -15.36
N PRO A 120 -6.87 -3.35 -14.66
CA PRO A 120 -7.90 -3.03 -13.69
C PRO A 120 -7.31 -2.53 -12.36
N PHE A 121 -8.05 -1.65 -11.69
CA PHE A 121 -7.74 -1.15 -10.35
C PHE A 121 -8.82 -1.57 -9.36
N PHE A 122 -8.44 -1.74 -8.10
CA PHE A 122 -9.43 -1.89 -7.03
C PHE A 122 -10.29 -0.63 -6.88
N SER A 123 -11.58 -0.82 -6.58
CA SER A 123 -12.52 0.29 -6.41
C SER A 123 -12.20 1.12 -5.16
N LEU A 124 -12.45 2.43 -5.22
CA LEU A 124 -12.27 3.31 -4.06
C LEU A 124 -13.23 2.96 -2.91
N TRP A 125 -14.37 2.33 -3.18
CA TRP A 125 -15.28 1.81 -2.14
C TRP A 125 -14.64 0.71 -1.30
N ARG A 126 -13.94 -0.23 -1.97
CA ARG A 126 -13.15 -1.25 -1.24
C ARG A 126 -12.07 -0.60 -0.39
N VAL A 127 -11.40 0.41 -0.93
CA VAL A 127 -10.36 1.17 -0.21
C VAL A 127 -10.94 1.84 1.03
N ALA A 128 -12.07 2.55 0.90
CA ALA A 128 -12.76 3.19 2.00
C ALA A 128 -13.18 2.19 3.08
N GLY A 129 -13.77 1.05 2.68
CA GLY A 129 -14.17 0.00 3.62
C GLY A 129 -13.00 -0.59 4.40
N ILE A 130 -11.89 -0.94 3.72
CA ILE A 130 -10.68 -1.44 4.41
C ILE A 130 -10.10 -0.37 5.34
N SER A 131 -10.07 0.89 4.90
CA SER A 131 -9.51 1.98 5.70
C SER A 131 -10.34 2.25 6.97
N LEU A 132 -11.66 2.10 6.88
CA LEU A 132 -12.54 2.18 8.04
C LEU A 132 -12.29 1.05 9.04
N LEU A 133 -11.93 -0.15 8.58
CA LEU A 133 -11.52 -1.25 9.48
C LEU A 133 -10.22 -0.93 10.21
N PHE A 134 -9.24 -0.31 9.54
CA PHE A 134 -8.02 0.17 10.21
C PHE A 134 -8.33 1.26 11.23
N MET A 135 -9.18 2.23 10.88
CA MET A 135 -9.63 3.27 11.79
C MET A 135 -10.32 2.66 13.02
N LEU A 136 -11.25 1.71 12.82
CA LEU A 136 -11.93 1.01 13.90
C LEU A 136 -10.94 0.27 14.80
N ALA A 137 -9.96 -0.45 14.23
CA ALA A 137 -8.93 -1.14 15.00
C ALA A 137 -8.11 -0.17 15.87
N ILE A 138 -7.77 1.01 15.33
CA ILE A 138 -7.06 2.06 16.07
C ILE A 138 -7.92 2.59 17.22
N VAL A 139 -9.21 2.90 16.98
CA VAL A 139 -10.13 3.37 18.01
C VAL A 139 -10.28 2.32 19.13
N VAL A 140 -10.49 1.06 18.77
CA VAL A 140 -10.60 -0.05 19.73
C VAL A 140 -9.31 -0.25 20.54
N ALA A 141 -8.14 -0.02 19.93
CA ALA A 141 -6.87 -0.14 20.63
C ALA A 141 -6.55 1.06 21.54
N LEU A 142 -6.78 2.28 21.05
CA LEU A 142 -6.35 3.51 21.72
C LEU A 142 -7.33 4.02 22.78
N VAL A 143 -8.65 3.87 22.59
CA VAL A 143 -9.62 4.38 23.55
C VAL A 143 -9.47 3.74 24.94
N PRO A 144 -9.39 2.38 25.07
CA PRO A 144 -9.16 1.76 26.36
C PRO A 144 -7.81 2.14 26.96
N LEU A 145 -6.77 2.29 26.12
CA LEU A 145 -5.45 2.73 26.55
C LEU A 145 -5.53 4.10 27.21
N VAL A 146 -6.20 5.06 26.57
CA VAL A 146 -6.40 6.40 27.12
C VAL A 146 -7.21 6.36 28.41
N MET A 147 -8.31 5.59 28.46
CA MET A 147 -9.13 5.46 29.68
C MET A 147 -8.36 4.88 30.88
N VAL A 148 -7.38 4.00 30.65
CA VAL A 148 -6.54 3.44 31.73
C VAL A 148 -5.53 4.48 32.26
N PHE A 149 -4.97 5.32 31.39
CA PHE A 149 -4.00 6.34 31.80
C PHE A 149 -4.64 7.65 32.28
N TYR A 150 -5.86 7.93 31.85
CA TYR A 150 -6.66 9.08 32.25
C TYR A 150 -8.06 8.62 32.71
N PRO A 151 -8.16 7.89 33.84
CA PRO A 151 -9.45 7.61 34.46
C PRO A 151 -9.99 8.92 35.05
N ASP A 152 -11.25 9.25 34.72
CA ASP A 152 -11.98 10.36 35.35
C ASP A 152 -12.06 10.21 36.89
#